data_AF-A0A1V5PLW2-F1
#
_entry.id   AF-A0A1V5PLW2-F1
#
_cell.length_a   1.000
_cell.length_b   1.000
_cell.length_c   1.000
_cell.angle_alpha   90.00
_cell.angle_beta   90.00
_cell.angle_gamma   90.00
#
_symmetry.space_group_name_H-M   'P 1'
#
loop_
_entity.id
_entity.type
_entity.pdbx_description
1 polymer ?
#
loop_
_entity_poly.entity_id
_entity_poly.type
_entity_poly.pdbx_seq_one_letter_code
_entity_poly.pdbx_strand_id
1 'polypeptide(L)'
;MIKKHVFLLLFLVFFVTLITINSLDARSSPDLLVANNQESQVQIQEDVKQDNSNSGQMDKANEAAGQVVRIRMEQQKPDKYRVWEDVEDSDIIVVTGVYDHLQDVLDATRTPYSLISPGELSRVKLNPRQILMINCPGDVDRKAIEKIKDFVKAGGYLFTTDWCLSNILEKAFPGFVEYNNNPTRDDVVEVQIADKGNPFLMNVFDRNATPCWWLENSSYPIRIVNDRKVNVLITSKEMDRKYGEPSIAITFPYGDGKVIHMTSHFYLQRSDTRYDRQAKSGNYYVKDELKIDMSAPSATKLEKDLEGLNLGEVENCYSNQQFIVNVIIERKETQKK
;
A
#
# COMPACT_ATOMS: atom_id res chain seq x y z
N MET A 1 -75.68 19.62 -36.29
CA MET A 1 -75.01 19.10 -37.51
C MET A 1 -73.59 18.72 -37.10
N ILE A 2 -73.18 17.45 -37.10
CA ILE A 2 -72.81 16.55 -38.23
C ILE A 2 -71.29 16.60 -38.54
N LYS A 3 -70.59 15.56 -38.06
CA LYS A 3 -69.47 14.78 -38.67
C LYS A 3 -68.23 15.48 -39.30
N LYS A 4 -67.03 15.05 -38.79
CA LYS A 4 -65.83 14.56 -39.53
C LYS A 4 -65.07 15.57 -40.45
N HIS A 5 -63.80 15.40 -40.86
CA HIS A 5 -62.56 14.70 -40.45
C HIS A 5 -61.43 15.20 -41.41
N VAL A 6 -60.20 14.63 -41.37
CA VAL A 6 -59.15 14.68 -42.44
C VAL A 6 -58.40 16.04 -42.48
N PHE A 7 -57.06 16.17 -42.40
CA PHE A 7 -55.89 15.25 -42.47
C PHE A 7 -54.63 15.96 -41.82
N LEU A 8 -53.33 15.60 -41.88
CA LEU A 8 -52.45 14.54 -42.43
C LEU A 8 -51.03 14.61 -41.75
N LEU A 9 -50.28 13.50 -41.64
CA LEU A 9 -48.78 13.39 -41.47
C LEU A 9 -48.12 13.92 -40.16
N LEU A 10 -46.91 13.49 -39.69
CA LEU A 10 -45.96 12.41 -40.10
C LEU A 10 -45.08 11.93 -38.88
N PHE A 11 -45.08 10.62 -38.54
CA PHE A 11 -43.99 9.84 -37.85
C PHE A 11 -43.55 10.22 -36.38
N LEU A 12 -42.96 9.35 -35.54
CA LEU A 12 -42.99 7.86 -35.42
C LEU A 12 -42.55 7.37 -34.00
N VAL A 13 -43.44 6.62 -33.32
CA VAL A 13 -43.29 5.42 -32.44
C VAL A 13 -41.88 5.12 -31.84
N PHE A 14 -41.66 5.12 -30.50
CA PHE A 14 -41.92 4.06 -29.47
C PHE A 14 -41.15 2.72 -29.66
N PHE A 15 -40.94 1.79 -28.71
CA PHE A 15 -40.70 1.71 -27.24
C PHE A 15 -40.84 0.20 -26.85
N VAL A 16 -39.76 -0.45 -26.38
CA VAL A 16 -39.72 -1.58 -25.40
C VAL A 16 -40.45 -2.94 -25.64
N THR A 17 -39.78 -4.05 -25.27
CA THR A 17 -40.25 -5.47 -25.14
C THR A 17 -40.64 -6.22 -26.44
N LEU A 18 -40.52 -7.56 -26.56
CA LEU A 18 -40.74 -8.66 -25.58
C LEU A 18 -39.83 -9.89 -25.85
N ILE A 19 -39.77 -10.85 -24.91
CA ILE A 19 -39.14 -12.18 -25.08
C ILE A 19 -40.19 -13.23 -25.48
N THR A 20 -39.92 -14.01 -26.54
CA THR A 20 -40.54 -15.32 -26.80
C THR A 20 -39.56 -16.26 -27.50
N ILE A 21 -39.67 -17.57 -27.24
CA ILE A 21 -38.77 -18.62 -27.76
C ILE A 21 -39.52 -19.44 -28.82
N ASN A 22 -38.91 -19.67 -29.99
CA ASN A 22 -38.80 -21.01 -30.61
C ASN A 22 -38.02 -21.09 -31.94
N SER A 23 -37.18 -22.13 -32.03
CA SER A 23 -36.95 -23.01 -33.19
C SER A 23 -36.50 -22.47 -34.55
N LEU A 24 -35.25 -22.83 -34.94
CA LEU A 24 -34.72 -23.03 -36.31
C LEU A 24 -34.71 -21.78 -37.23
N ASP A 25 -33.64 -21.48 -37.97
CA ASP A 25 -32.74 -22.38 -38.70
C ASP A 25 -31.26 -21.89 -38.70
N ALA A 26 -30.34 -22.66 -39.28
CA ALA A 26 -28.89 -22.47 -39.13
C ALA A 26 -28.19 -21.79 -40.32
N ARG A 27 -27.39 -20.74 -40.03
CA ARG A 27 -26.03 -20.44 -40.57
C ARG A 27 -25.59 -19.00 -40.22
N SER A 28 -24.46 -18.87 -39.53
CA SER A 28 -23.70 -17.62 -39.39
C SER A 28 -22.19 -17.91 -39.49
N SER A 29 -21.43 -16.97 -40.07
CA SER A 29 -20.03 -17.19 -40.48
C SER A 29 -19.02 -17.11 -39.33
N PRO A 30 -17.83 -17.74 -39.43
CA PRO A 30 -16.84 -17.78 -38.35
C PRO A 30 -16.15 -16.43 -38.05
N ASP A 31 -16.08 -15.54 -39.04
CA ASP A 31 -15.06 -14.49 -39.10
C ASP A 31 -15.25 -13.34 -38.09
N LEU A 32 -16.42 -13.25 -37.44
CA LEU A 32 -16.71 -12.27 -36.39
C LEU A 32 -16.30 -12.70 -34.97
N LEU A 33 -15.89 -13.96 -34.75
CA LEU A 33 -15.44 -14.46 -33.44
C LEU A 33 -13.91 -14.46 -33.26
N VAL A 34 -13.16 -14.14 -34.32
CA VAL A 34 -11.69 -14.14 -34.29
C VAL A 34 -11.13 -12.79 -33.81
N ALA A 35 -11.69 -11.67 -34.28
CA ALA A 35 -11.18 -10.32 -34.00
C ALA A 35 -11.10 -10.00 -32.49
N ASN A 36 -12.22 -10.15 -31.75
CA ASN A 36 -12.28 -9.83 -30.32
C ASN A 36 -11.29 -10.65 -29.47
N ASN A 37 -10.97 -11.89 -29.89
CA ASN A 37 -9.97 -12.72 -29.22
C ASN A 37 -8.53 -12.25 -29.47
N GLN A 38 -8.24 -11.67 -30.64
CA GLN A 38 -6.90 -11.15 -30.94
C GLN A 38 -6.61 -9.85 -30.18
N GLU A 39 -7.54 -8.90 -30.14
CA GLU A 39 -7.38 -7.67 -29.34
C GLU A 39 -7.22 -7.99 -27.84
N SER A 40 -8.05 -8.91 -27.31
CA SER A 40 -7.95 -9.35 -25.92
C SER A 40 -6.62 -10.07 -25.61
N GLN A 41 -6.10 -10.90 -26.52
CA GLN A 41 -4.80 -11.57 -26.32
C GLN A 41 -3.60 -10.66 -26.53
N VAL A 42 -3.69 -9.65 -27.40
CA VAL A 42 -2.65 -8.61 -27.53
C VAL A 42 -2.58 -7.79 -26.25
N GLN A 43 -3.72 -7.31 -25.73
CA GLN A 43 -3.74 -6.51 -24.51
C GLN A 43 -3.21 -7.30 -23.30
N ILE A 44 -3.63 -8.56 -23.11
CA ILE A 44 -3.06 -9.45 -22.08
C ILE A 44 -1.54 -9.67 -22.27
N GLN A 45 -1.03 -9.73 -23.51
CA GLN A 45 0.41 -9.85 -23.75
C GLN A 45 1.20 -8.54 -23.56
N GLU A 46 0.55 -7.39 -23.69
CA GLU A 46 1.15 -6.08 -23.41
C GLU A 46 1.16 -5.81 -21.91
N ASP A 47 0.05 -6.05 -21.21
CA ASP A 47 -0.05 -5.99 -19.74
C ASP A 47 1.01 -6.89 -19.07
N VAL A 48 1.09 -8.17 -19.47
CA VAL A 48 2.06 -9.13 -18.91
C VAL A 48 3.51 -8.78 -19.25
N LYS A 49 3.79 -8.09 -20.37
CA LYS A 49 5.14 -7.59 -20.67
C LYS A 49 5.50 -6.37 -19.84
N GLN A 50 4.56 -5.44 -19.66
CA GLN A 50 4.77 -4.22 -18.89
C GLN A 50 4.98 -4.57 -17.42
N ASP A 51 4.18 -5.48 -16.86
CA ASP A 51 4.34 -6.07 -15.53
C ASP A 51 5.75 -6.68 -15.33
N ASN A 52 6.18 -7.60 -16.21
CA ASN A 52 7.51 -8.21 -16.15
C ASN A 52 8.69 -7.24 -16.36
N SER A 53 8.46 -6.05 -16.94
CA SER A 53 9.48 -4.99 -17.02
C SER A 53 9.48 -4.08 -15.79
N ASN A 54 8.31 -3.84 -15.19
CA ASN A 54 8.15 -3.00 -14.00
C ASN A 54 8.66 -3.72 -12.74
N SER A 55 8.41 -5.02 -12.59
CA SER A 55 8.84 -5.81 -11.42
C SER A 55 10.34 -5.70 -11.19
N GLY A 56 11.17 -6.07 -12.17
CA GLY A 56 12.64 -5.99 -12.05
C GLY A 56 13.20 -4.57 -11.80
N GLN A 57 12.46 -3.51 -12.11
CA GLN A 57 12.83 -2.13 -11.77
C GLN A 57 12.36 -1.75 -10.36
N MET A 58 11.17 -2.20 -9.93
CA MET A 58 10.62 -2.03 -8.58
C MET A 58 11.46 -2.81 -7.54
N ASP A 59 11.81 -4.06 -7.82
CA ASP A 59 12.71 -4.89 -7.00
C ASP A 59 14.05 -4.16 -6.76
N LYS A 60 14.60 -3.58 -7.82
CA LYS A 60 15.84 -2.79 -7.77
C LYS A 60 15.67 -1.49 -6.96
N ALA A 61 14.55 -0.78 -7.14
CA ALA A 61 14.24 0.41 -6.36
C ALA A 61 14.06 0.10 -4.86
N ASN A 62 13.45 -1.05 -4.54
CA ASN A 62 13.28 -1.54 -3.18
C ASN A 62 14.63 -1.86 -2.49
N GLU A 63 15.51 -2.66 -3.11
CA GLU A 63 16.85 -2.94 -2.55
C GLU A 63 17.72 -1.67 -2.45
N ALA A 64 17.71 -0.81 -3.49
CA ALA A 64 18.46 0.43 -3.46
C ALA A 64 17.98 1.37 -2.34
N ALA A 65 16.66 1.55 -2.20
CA ALA A 65 16.07 2.30 -1.09
C ALA A 65 16.39 1.66 0.27
N GLY A 66 16.42 0.33 0.36
CA GLY A 66 16.74 -0.39 1.60
C GLY A 66 18.15 -0.07 2.09
N GLN A 67 19.12 -0.04 1.16
CA GLN A 67 20.47 0.45 1.45
C GLN A 67 20.47 1.94 1.84
N VAL A 68 19.71 2.81 1.14
CA VAL A 68 19.57 4.24 1.48
C VAL A 68 19.05 4.44 2.92
N VAL A 69 18.01 3.72 3.36
CA VAL A 69 17.49 3.81 4.73
C VAL A 69 18.57 3.43 5.74
N ARG A 70 19.25 2.31 5.53
CA ARG A 70 20.33 1.84 6.44
C ARG A 70 21.47 2.86 6.55
N ILE A 71 21.98 3.34 5.42
CA ILE A 71 23.11 4.28 5.37
C ILE A 71 22.72 5.66 5.93
N ARG A 72 21.51 6.17 5.62
CA ARG A 72 21.03 7.44 6.20
C ARG A 72 20.89 7.32 7.72
N MET A 73 20.37 6.21 8.22
CA MET A 73 20.20 5.98 9.65
C MET A 73 21.53 5.82 10.37
N GLU A 74 22.48 5.06 9.83
CA GLU A 74 23.86 4.92 10.34
C GLU A 74 24.53 6.30 10.47
N GLN A 75 24.53 7.10 9.39
CA GLN A 75 25.24 8.38 9.33
C GLN A 75 24.54 9.50 10.13
N GLN A 76 23.21 9.59 10.08
CA GLN A 76 22.46 10.76 10.57
C GLN A 76 21.69 10.50 11.88
N LYS A 77 21.52 9.24 12.28
CA LYS A 77 20.81 8.79 13.49
C LYS A 77 21.45 7.55 14.15
N PRO A 78 22.78 7.52 14.40
CA PRO A 78 23.50 6.31 14.85
C PRO A 78 22.90 5.66 16.11
N ASP A 79 22.40 6.43 17.07
CA ASP A 79 21.74 5.87 18.28
C ASP A 79 20.46 5.09 17.95
N LYS A 80 19.67 5.56 16.98
CA LYS A 80 18.45 4.88 16.50
C LYS A 80 18.80 3.69 15.61
N TYR A 81 19.81 3.83 14.76
CA TYR A 81 20.33 2.76 13.93
C TYR A 81 20.83 1.59 14.79
N ARG A 82 21.55 1.84 15.89
CA ARG A 82 21.94 0.78 16.84
C ARG A 82 20.75 0.09 17.52
N VAL A 83 19.67 0.80 17.83
CA VAL A 83 18.44 0.16 18.35
C VAL A 83 17.76 -0.70 17.30
N TRP A 84 17.92 -0.38 16.01
CA TRP A 84 17.46 -1.21 14.90
C TRP A 84 18.36 -2.45 14.68
N GLU A 85 19.67 -2.32 14.81
CA GLU A 85 20.61 -3.46 14.77
C GLU A 85 20.43 -4.44 15.94
N ASP A 86 19.85 -4.00 17.07
CA ASP A 86 19.45 -4.87 18.18
C ASP A 86 18.17 -5.71 17.90
N VAL A 87 17.50 -5.55 16.74
CA VAL A 87 16.25 -6.26 16.40
C VAL A 87 16.52 -7.73 16.05
N GLU A 88 15.67 -8.62 16.55
CA GLU A 88 15.74 -10.06 16.36
C GLU A 88 14.56 -10.58 15.52
N ASP A 89 14.71 -11.76 14.91
CA ASP A 89 13.61 -12.48 14.22
C ASP A 89 12.40 -12.71 15.14
N SER A 90 12.64 -12.78 16.45
CA SER A 90 11.65 -12.94 17.49
C SER A 90 10.87 -11.64 17.85
N ASP A 91 11.29 -10.46 17.37
CA ASP A 91 10.56 -9.20 17.58
C ASP A 91 9.40 -8.97 16.61
N ILE A 92 9.50 -9.51 15.39
CA ILE A 92 8.59 -9.20 14.28
C ILE A 92 8.03 -10.51 13.74
N ILE A 93 6.71 -10.64 13.71
CA ILE A 93 6.02 -11.72 12.98
C ILE A 93 5.32 -11.11 11.77
N VAL A 94 5.70 -11.55 10.57
CA VAL A 94 5.00 -11.22 9.32
C VAL A 94 4.06 -12.38 8.96
N VAL A 95 2.81 -12.05 8.65
CA VAL A 95 1.79 -12.98 8.16
C VAL A 95 1.66 -12.78 6.66
N THR A 96 1.90 -13.84 5.87
CA THR A 96 1.92 -13.75 4.41
C THR A 96 0.57 -13.34 3.82
N GLY A 97 0.64 -12.57 2.74
CA GLY A 97 -0.51 -12.14 1.93
C GLY A 97 -0.41 -12.67 0.50
N VAL A 98 -1.18 -12.07 -0.41
CA VAL A 98 -1.06 -12.30 -1.86
C VAL A 98 -1.05 -11.01 -2.70
N TYR A 99 -1.26 -9.85 -2.07
CA TYR A 99 -1.20 -8.52 -2.72
C TYR A 99 -0.12 -7.61 -2.12
N ASP A 100 0.50 -7.99 -0.99
CA ASP A 100 1.57 -7.23 -0.37
C ASP A 100 2.68 -8.15 0.15
N HIS A 101 3.90 -7.65 0.10
CA HIS A 101 5.15 -8.39 0.23
C HIS A 101 6.11 -7.68 1.19
N LEU A 102 5.59 -7.28 2.36
CA LEU A 102 6.34 -6.57 3.40
C LEU A 102 7.64 -7.27 3.82
N GLN A 103 7.70 -8.59 3.76
CA GLN A 103 8.91 -9.35 4.06
C GLN A 103 10.08 -8.98 3.10
N ASP A 104 9.79 -8.69 1.84
CA ASP A 104 10.79 -8.31 0.82
C ASP A 104 11.30 -6.86 1.07
N VAL A 105 10.49 -6.03 1.75
CA VAL A 105 10.91 -4.73 2.31
C VAL A 105 11.78 -4.90 3.56
N LEU A 106 11.47 -5.86 4.43
CA LEU A 106 12.30 -6.18 5.59
C LEU A 106 13.66 -6.75 5.15
N ASP A 107 13.72 -7.59 4.13
CA ASP A 107 14.96 -8.12 3.56
C ASP A 107 15.83 -7.02 2.92
N ALA A 108 15.25 -6.14 2.08
CA ALA A 108 15.97 -5.00 1.50
C ALA A 108 16.56 -4.06 2.57
N THR A 109 15.80 -3.84 3.66
CA THR A 109 16.26 -3.05 4.82
C THR A 109 17.10 -3.87 5.82
N ARG A 110 17.28 -5.18 5.58
CA ARG A 110 17.99 -6.17 6.40
C ARG A 110 17.53 -6.23 7.85
N THR A 111 16.23 -6.08 8.05
CA THR A 111 15.55 -6.30 9.33
C THR A 111 15.18 -7.79 9.45
N PRO A 112 15.56 -8.52 10.51
CA PRO A 112 15.13 -9.90 10.70
C PRO A 112 13.65 -10.00 11.13
N TYR A 113 12.98 -11.08 10.75
CA TYR A 113 11.57 -11.35 11.05
C TYR A 113 11.27 -12.85 11.03
N SER A 114 10.19 -13.24 11.71
CA SER A 114 9.56 -14.56 11.61
C SER A 114 8.42 -14.52 10.58
N LEU A 115 8.43 -15.41 9.58
CA LEU A 115 7.36 -15.51 8.57
C LEU A 115 6.40 -16.65 8.88
N ILE A 116 5.08 -16.41 8.81
CA ILE A 116 4.04 -17.45 9.00
C ILE A 116 2.89 -17.29 7.99
N SER A 117 2.15 -18.37 7.74
CA SER A 117 0.93 -18.31 6.93
C SER A 117 -0.29 -17.82 7.75
N PRO A 118 -1.32 -17.24 7.12
CA PRO A 118 -2.59 -16.88 7.76
C PRO A 118 -3.22 -18.02 8.58
N GLY A 119 -3.13 -19.25 8.06
CA GLY A 119 -3.65 -20.46 8.70
C GLY A 119 -2.88 -20.90 9.95
N GLU A 120 -1.70 -20.32 10.24
CA GLU A 120 -0.91 -20.57 11.44
C GLU A 120 -1.12 -19.52 12.54
N LEU A 121 -1.64 -18.33 12.19
CA LEU A 121 -1.82 -17.23 13.14
C LEU A 121 -2.72 -17.62 14.34
N SER A 122 -3.74 -18.45 14.12
CA SER A 122 -4.58 -18.99 15.20
C SER A 122 -3.89 -20.06 16.06
N ARG A 123 -2.74 -20.61 15.64
CA ARG A 123 -1.92 -21.58 16.39
C ARG A 123 -0.70 -20.98 17.10
N VAL A 124 0.04 -20.05 16.50
CA VAL A 124 1.27 -19.48 17.09
C VAL A 124 1.04 -18.75 18.42
N LYS A 125 2.06 -18.68 19.28
CA LYS A 125 2.04 -17.85 20.49
C LYS A 125 2.59 -16.46 20.17
N LEU A 126 1.72 -15.45 20.19
CA LEU A 126 2.14 -14.05 20.12
C LEU A 126 2.64 -13.59 21.51
N ASN A 127 3.73 -12.84 21.52
CA ASN A 127 4.30 -12.18 22.70
C ASN A 127 4.02 -10.67 22.59
N PRO A 128 3.27 -10.02 23.51
CA PRO A 128 2.91 -8.60 23.38
C PRO A 128 4.08 -7.61 23.30
N ARG A 129 5.34 -8.02 23.47
CA ARG A 129 6.51 -7.18 23.15
C ARG A 129 6.77 -7.03 21.64
N GLN A 130 6.22 -7.92 20.81
CA GLN A 130 6.41 -7.99 19.36
C GLN A 130 5.63 -6.94 18.55
N ILE A 131 5.98 -6.85 17.27
CA ILE A 131 5.08 -6.38 16.19
C ILE A 131 4.52 -7.61 15.46
N LEU A 132 3.21 -7.62 15.23
CA LEU A 132 2.54 -8.48 14.26
C LEU A 132 2.22 -7.65 13.02
N MET A 133 2.75 -8.04 11.89
CA MET A 133 2.53 -7.39 10.60
C MET A 133 1.70 -8.33 9.72
N ILE A 134 0.61 -7.85 9.11
CA ILE A 134 -0.30 -8.67 8.29
C ILE A 134 -0.44 -8.04 6.91
N ASN A 135 0.03 -8.76 5.90
CA ASN A 135 -0.04 -8.33 4.51
C ASN A 135 -1.47 -8.49 3.95
N CYS A 136 -1.84 -7.66 2.98
CA CYS A 136 -3.10 -7.76 2.25
C CYS A 136 -3.28 -9.15 1.60
N PRO A 137 -4.45 -9.82 1.73
CA PRO A 137 -5.75 -9.28 2.18
C PRO A 137 -6.10 -9.53 3.65
N GLY A 138 -5.23 -10.14 4.45
CA GLY A 138 -5.52 -10.48 5.85
C GLY A 138 -6.68 -11.46 6.07
N ASP A 139 -6.89 -12.42 5.17
CA ASP A 139 -7.91 -13.45 5.36
C ASP A 139 -7.48 -14.48 6.42
N VAL A 140 -8.06 -14.38 7.62
CA VAL A 140 -7.71 -15.18 8.81
C VAL A 140 -8.95 -15.66 9.55
N ASP A 141 -8.84 -16.80 10.25
CA ASP A 141 -9.96 -17.37 10.99
C ASP A 141 -10.42 -16.53 12.20
N ARG A 142 -11.64 -16.77 12.71
CA ARG A 142 -12.20 -15.97 13.82
C ARG A 142 -11.36 -16.02 15.11
N LYS A 143 -10.64 -17.10 15.37
CA LYS A 143 -9.74 -17.23 16.54
C LYS A 143 -8.47 -16.42 16.34
N ALA A 144 -8.01 -16.26 15.09
CA ALA A 144 -6.94 -15.32 14.76
C ALA A 144 -7.39 -13.86 15.00
N ILE A 145 -8.60 -13.47 14.57
CA ILE A 145 -9.18 -12.14 14.88
C ILE A 145 -9.25 -11.88 16.40
N GLU A 146 -9.76 -12.85 17.17
CA GLU A 146 -9.80 -12.78 18.63
C GLU A 146 -8.40 -12.66 19.24
N LYS A 147 -7.42 -13.45 18.76
CA LYS A 147 -6.03 -13.39 19.23
C LYS A 147 -5.33 -12.08 18.88
N ILE A 148 -5.52 -11.53 17.67
CA ILE A 148 -4.96 -10.23 17.25
C ILE A 148 -5.43 -9.14 18.22
N LYS A 149 -6.73 -9.13 18.53
CA LYS A 149 -7.33 -8.17 19.46
C LYS A 149 -6.72 -8.24 20.86
N ASP A 150 -6.58 -9.45 21.41
CA ASP A 150 -6.00 -9.64 22.75
C ASP A 150 -4.48 -9.37 22.78
N PHE A 151 -3.75 -9.70 21.71
CA PHE A 151 -2.33 -9.37 21.55
C PHE A 151 -2.09 -7.86 21.57
N VAL A 152 -2.83 -7.07 20.76
CA VAL A 152 -2.72 -5.61 20.77
C VAL A 152 -3.14 -5.06 22.14
N LYS A 153 -4.27 -5.52 22.68
CA LYS A 153 -4.76 -5.08 24.00
C LYS A 153 -3.72 -5.25 25.11
N ALA A 154 -2.89 -6.29 25.05
CA ALA A 154 -1.85 -6.59 26.03
C ALA A 154 -0.49 -5.90 25.77
N GLY A 155 -0.41 -4.96 24.83
CA GLY A 155 0.81 -4.19 24.52
C GLY A 155 1.38 -4.43 23.12
N GLY A 156 0.86 -5.40 22.36
CA GLY A 156 1.31 -5.75 21.02
C GLY A 156 1.09 -4.63 20.01
N TYR A 157 1.97 -4.57 18.99
CA TYR A 157 1.79 -3.65 17.87
C TYR A 157 1.27 -4.41 16.66
N LEU A 158 0.15 -3.96 16.10
CA LEU A 158 -0.39 -4.50 14.86
C LEU A 158 -0.11 -3.52 13.71
N PHE A 159 0.49 -4.01 12.63
CA PHE A 159 0.61 -3.30 11.36
C PHE A 159 -0.18 -4.07 10.30
N THR A 160 -1.03 -3.41 9.50
CA THR A 160 -1.74 -4.06 8.40
C THR A 160 -1.86 -3.19 7.15
N THR A 161 -1.98 -3.81 5.97
CA THR A 161 -2.23 -3.10 4.70
C THR A 161 -3.58 -3.42 4.06
N ASP A 162 -4.11 -2.38 3.40
CA ASP A 162 -5.24 -2.39 2.48
C ASP A 162 -6.49 -3.17 2.96
N TRP A 163 -6.87 -4.28 2.32
CA TRP A 163 -8.12 -5.00 2.62
C TRP A 163 -8.21 -5.54 4.05
N CYS A 164 -7.08 -5.57 4.79
CA CYS A 164 -7.07 -5.77 6.23
C CYS A 164 -7.93 -4.75 7.00
N LEU A 165 -8.31 -3.62 6.41
CA LEU A 165 -9.28 -2.67 6.97
C LEU A 165 -10.58 -3.39 7.36
N SER A 166 -11.26 -4.00 6.38
CA SER A 166 -12.48 -4.77 6.63
C SER A 166 -12.18 -6.20 7.09
N ASN A 167 -11.05 -6.79 6.66
CA ASN A 167 -10.74 -8.17 7.01
C ASN A 167 -10.21 -8.39 8.43
N ILE A 168 -9.49 -7.42 9.00
CA ILE A 168 -8.94 -7.46 10.36
C ILE A 168 -9.54 -6.36 11.23
N LEU A 169 -9.43 -5.09 10.83
CA LEU A 169 -9.65 -3.95 11.73
C LEU A 169 -11.12 -3.78 12.14
N GLU A 170 -12.06 -3.80 11.20
CA GLU A 170 -13.50 -3.75 11.52
C GLU A 170 -13.95 -4.89 12.44
N LYS A 171 -13.39 -6.09 12.24
CA LYS A 171 -13.74 -7.30 13.02
C LYS A 171 -13.11 -7.30 14.42
N ALA A 172 -11.87 -6.86 14.56
CA ALA A 172 -11.14 -6.83 15.83
C ALA A 172 -11.45 -5.58 16.67
N PHE A 173 -11.51 -4.41 16.03
CA PHE A 173 -11.61 -3.08 16.63
C PHE A 173 -12.83 -2.29 16.09
N PRO A 174 -14.06 -2.83 16.18
CA PRO A 174 -15.25 -2.20 15.61
C PRO A 174 -15.47 -0.79 16.17
N GLY A 175 -15.83 0.14 15.29
CA GLY A 175 -16.10 1.54 15.65
C GLY A 175 -14.86 2.43 15.81
N PHE A 176 -13.69 2.04 15.28
CA PHE A 176 -12.52 2.92 15.15
C PHE A 176 -12.39 3.46 13.73
N VAL A 177 -12.30 2.55 12.77
CA VAL A 177 -12.26 2.78 11.32
C VAL A 177 -13.11 1.73 10.61
N GLU A 178 -13.51 2.02 9.38
CA GLU A 178 -14.22 1.11 8.48
C GLU A 178 -13.97 1.51 7.02
N TYR A 179 -14.25 0.62 6.09
CA TYR A 179 -14.22 0.91 4.65
C TYR A 179 -15.39 1.83 4.24
N ASN A 180 -15.13 2.79 3.35
CA ASN A 180 -16.15 3.66 2.78
C ASN A 180 -17.07 2.98 1.74
N ASN A 181 -16.79 1.72 1.36
CA ASN A 181 -17.47 0.97 0.28
C ASN A 181 -17.30 1.59 -1.13
N ASN A 182 -16.28 2.43 -1.32
CA ASN A 182 -15.92 3.07 -2.59
C ASN A 182 -14.42 2.85 -2.87
N PRO A 183 -14.06 1.82 -3.65
CA PRO A 183 -12.66 1.40 -3.83
C PRO A 183 -11.85 2.40 -4.65
N THR A 184 -10.53 2.37 -4.47
CA THR A 184 -9.59 3.09 -5.36
C THR A 184 -9.57 2.46 -6.75
N ARG A 185 -9.24 3.26 -7.76
CA ARG A 185 -8.71 2.78 -9.04
C ARG A 185 -7.21 2.54 -8.89
N ASP A 186 -6.59 2.00 -9.94
CA ASP A 186 -5.14 2.17 -10.10
C ASP A 186 -4.83 3.68 -10.13
N ASP A 187 -4.20 4.16 -9.06
CA ASP A 187 -3.94 5.57 -8.83
C ASP A 187 -2.64 5.73 -8.04
N VAL A 188 -1.69 6.47 -8.58
CA VAL A 188 -0.64 7.09 -7.76
C VAL A 188 -1.22 8.41 -7.18
N VAL A 189 -0.86 8.78 -5.96
CA VAL A 189 -1.35 10.02 -5.32
C VAL A 189 -0.25 10.76 -4.56
N GLU A 190 -0.20 12.09 -4.64
CA GLU A 190 0.69 12.90 -3.77
C GLU A 190 0.25 12.78 -2.30
N VAL A 191 1.17 12.42 -1.42
CA VAL A 191 0.91 12.22 0.03
C VAL A 191 1.61 13.27 0.89
N GLN A 192 1.06 13.56 2.06
CA GLN A 192 1.56 14.57 2.99
C GLN A 192 1.53 14.06 4.44
N ILE A 193 2.51 14.45 5.27
CA ILE A 193 2.48 14.20 6.73
C ILE A 193 1.39 15.04 7.39
N ALA A 194 0.46 14.37 8.09
CA ALA A 194 -0.53 14.99 8.95
C ALA A 194 0.02 15.24 10.36
N ASP A 195 0.53 14.20 11.03
CA ASP A 195 1.08 14.29 12.39
C ASP A 195 2.61 14.53 12.39
N LYS A 196 3.01 15.79 12.22
CA LYS A 196 4.44 16.20 12.23
C LYS A 196 5.17 15.99 13.56
N GLY A 197 4.45 15.64 14.64
CA GLY A 197 5.05 15.29 15.93
C GLY A 197 5.34 13.80 16.09
N ASN A 198 4.85 12.95 15.18
CA ASN A 198 4.88 11.51 15.36
C ASN A 198 6.29 10.92 15.18
N PRO A 199 6.80 10.08 16.11
CA PRO A 199 8.09 9.42 15.94
C PRO A 199 8.15 8.52 14.70
N PHE A 200 7.01 7.99 14.25
CA PHE A 200 6.92 7.17 13.04
C PHE A 200 7.26 7.93 11.75
N LEU A 201 7.15 9.26 11.73
CA LEU A 201 7.26 10.08 10.53
C LEU A 201 8.57 10.87 10.46
N MET A 202 9.52 10.61 11.37
CA MET A 202 10.87 11.18 11.30
C MET A 202 11.58 10.76 10.01
N ASN A 203 12.15 11.72 9.27
CA ASN A 203 12.87 11.50 8.02
C ASN A 203 12.08 10.81 6.87
N VAL A 204 10.79 10.49 7.05
CA VAL A 204 9.97 9.78 6.04
C VAL A 204 9.84 10.60 4.76
N PHE A 205 9.64 11.91 4.88
CA PHE A 205 9.72 12.86 3.76
C PHE A 205 10.62 14.05 4.13
N ASP A 206 11.41 14.53 3.18
CA ASP A 206 12.21 15.75 3.34
C ASP A 206 11.37 17.02 3.11
N ARG A 207 11.86 18.17 3.59
CA ARG A 207 11.05 19.41 3.74
C ARG A 207 10.40 19.98 2.47
N ASN A 208 10.91 19.61 1.29
CA ASN A 208 10.42 20.06 -0.01
C ASN A 208 9.94 18.88 -0.89
N ALA A 209 9.80 17.68 -0.32
CA ALA A 209 9.39 16.50 -1.07
C ALA A 209 7.91 16.58 -1.49
N THR A 210 7.63 16.06 -2.69
CA THR A 210 6.28 15.76 -3.20
C THR A 210 6.19 14.25 -3.44
N PRO A 211 6.22 13.44 -2.36
CA PRO A 211 6.21 11.99 -2.45
C PRO A 211 4.88 11.51 -3.02
N CYS A 212 4.91 10.45 -3.82
CA CYS A 212 3.71 9.90 -4.44
C CYS A 212 3.61 8.40 -4.13
N TRP A 213 2.58 7.96 -3.42
CA TRP A 213 2.41 6.54 -3.12
C TRP A 213 1.39 5.90 -4.05
N TRP A 214 1.63 4.64 -4.42
CA TRP A 214 0.74 3.89 -5.30
C TRP A 214 -0.41 3.26 -4.51
N LEU A 215 -1.60 3.30 -5.10
CA LEU A 215 -2.81 2.63 -4.64
C LEU A 215 -3.26 1.70 -5.76
N GLU A 216 -3.40 0.43 -5.44
CA GLU A 216 -3.77 -0.58 -6.42
C GLU A 216 -5.23 -0.41 -6.84
N ASN A 217 -5.60 -0.96 -7.99
CA ASN A 217 -7.00 -1.04 -8.37
C ASN A 217 -7.76 -1.94 -7.38
N SER A 218 -8.70 -1.33 -6.64
CA SER A 218 -9.51 -1.92 -5.56
C SER A 218 -8.96 -1.83 -4.14
N SER A 219 -7.99 -0.97 -3.84
CA SER A 219 -7.64 -0.66 -2.43
C SER A 219 -8.75 0.09 -1.69
N TYR A 220 -8.78 -0.02 -0.36
CA TYR A 220 -9.89 0.41 0.51
C TYR A 220 -9.58 1.71 1.26
N PRO A 221 -10.22 2.85 0.92
CA PRO A 221 -10.02 4.10 1.64
C PRO A 221 -10.58 4.04 3.07
N ILE A 222 -9.79 4.58 4.01
CA ILE A 222 -10.04 4.49 5.45
C ILE A 222 -11.03 5.58 5.90
N ARG A 223 -12.29 5.21 6.15
CA ARG A 223 -13.26 6.07 6.84
C ARG A 223 -13.04 6.03 8.34
N ILE A 224 -12.84 7.18 8.96
CA ILE A 224 -12.60 7.29 10.41
C ILE A 224 -13.93 7.42 11.15
N VAL A 225 -14.17 6.51 12.10
CA VAL A 225 -15.39 6.46 12.93
C VAL A 225 -15.17 7.13 14.28
N ASN A 226 -13.94 7.10 14.79
CA ASN A 226 -13.58 7.61 16.12
C ASN A 226 -12.41 8.60 16.03
N ASP A 227 -12.71 9.78 15.52
CA ASP A 227 -11.84 10.97 15.44
C ASP A 227 -11.05 11.26 16.74
N ARG A 228 -11.65 11.00 17.91
CA ARG A 228 -11.04 11.17 19.24
C ARG A 228 -10.03 10.08 19.62
N LYS A 229 -9.80 9.08 18.76
CA LYS A 229 -8.89 7.95 19.00
C LYS A 229 -8.01 7.57 17.81
N VAL A 230 -8.41 7.90 16.59
CA VAL A 230 -7.64 7.61 15.37
C VAL A 230 -6.85 8.85 14.95
N ASN A 231 -5.53 8.74 15.03
CA ASN A 231 -4.62 9.75 14.51
C ASN A 231 -4.30 9.45 13.04
N VAL A 232 -4.51 10.42 12.15
CA VAL A 232 -3.98 10.36 10.78
C VAL A 232 -2.48 10.62 10.83
N LEU A 233 -1.69 9.70 10.29
CA LEU A 233 -0.24 9.85 10.13
C LEU A 233 0.06 10.54 8.81
N ILE A 234 -0.47 9.96 7.72
CA ILE A 234 -0.23 10.39 6.34
C ILE A 234 -1.58 10.55 5.66
N THR A 235 -1.72 11.63 4.90
CA THR A 235 -2.95 12.05 4.21
C THR A 235 -2.68 12.32 2.73
N SER A 236 -3.72 12.32 1.91
CA SER A 236 -3.63 12.81 0.53
C SER A 236 -4.85 13.66 0.14
N LYS A 237 -4.57 14.86 -0.36
CA LYS A 237 -5.57 15.72 -1.01
C LYS A 237 -6.11 15.15 -2.33
N GLU A 238 -5.44 14.19 -2.96
CA GLU A 238 -6.00 13.49 -4.12
C GLU A 238 -7.02 12.44 -3.68
N MET A 239 -6.74 11.67 -2.62
CA MET A 239 -7.69 10.70 -2.05
C MET A 239 -9.01 11.36 -1.63
N ASP A 240 -8.92 12.48 -0.92
CA ASP A 240 -10.06 13.31 -0.53
C ASP A 240 -10.97 13.64 -1.72
N ARG A 241 -10.38 14.19 -2.80
CA ARG A 241 -11.09 14.63 -4.01
C ARG A 241 -11.63 13.49 -4.88
N LYS A 242 -10.97 12.32 -4.89
CA LYS A 242 -11.33 11.19 -5.76
C LYS A 242 -12.27 10.18 -5.07
N TYR A 243 -12.07 9.94 -3.78
CA TYR A 243 -12.67 8.83 -3.04
C TYR A 243 -13.41 9.23 -1.75
N GLY A 244 -13.29 10.49 -1.32
CA GLY A 244 -14.01 11.06 -0.18
C GLY A 244 -13.38 10.80 1.20
N GLU A 245 -12.26 10.09 1.26
CA GLU A 245 -11.53 9.80 2.50
C GLU A 245 -10.06 10.24 2.37
N PRO A 246 -9.58 11.24 3.13
CA PRO A 246 -8.24 11.81 2.96
C PRO A 246 -7.10 10.97 3.56
N SER A 247 -7.40 9.86 4.24
CA SER A 247 -6.45 9.08 5.05
C SER A 247 -5.67 8.07 4.21
N ILE A 248 -4.33 8.13 4.26
CA ILE A 248 -3.43 7.14 3.63
C ILE A 248 -2.91 6.16 4.66
N ALA A 249 -2.42 6.67 5.81
CA ALA A 249 -1.95 5.87 6.94
C ALA A 249 -2.46 6.45 8.26
N ILE A 250 -2.87 5.58 9.18
CA ILE A 250 -3.48 5.92 10.46
C ILE A 250 -2.87 5.11 11.60
N THR A 251 -3.03 5.59 12.84
CA THR A 251 -2.75 4.80 14.05
C THR A 251 -3.75 5.08 15.16
N PHE A 252 -4.02 4.09 16.00
CA PHE A 252 -4.80 4.26 17.24
C PHE A 252 -4.29 3.33 18.36
N PRO A 253 -4.37 3.76 19.63
CA PRO A 253 -4.10 2.89 20.77
C PRO A 253 -5.28 1.95 21.03
N TYR A 254 -4.99 0.71 21.43
CA TYR A 254 -6.02 -0.25 21.88
C TYR A 254 -5.48 -1.09 23.05
N GLY A 255 -6.06 -0.92 24.23
CA GLY A 255 -5.44 -1.39 25.48
C GLY A 255 -4.09 -0.72 25.68
N ASP A 256 -3.06 -1.51 26.01
CA ASP A 256 -1.69 -1.04 26.21
C ASP A 256 -0.87 -1.00 24.90
N GLY A 257 -1.42 -1.53 23.80
CA GLY A 257 -0.77 -1.61 22.50
C GLY A 257 -1.32 -0.63 21.45
N LYS A 258 -0.89 -0.82 20.21
CA LYS A 258 -1.06 0.16 19.12
C LYS A 258 -1.42 -0.55 17.81
N VAL A 259 -2.37 -0.01 17.06
CA VAL A 259 -2.68 -0.40 15.68
C VAL A 259 -2.11 0.66 14.75
N ILE A 260 -1.46 0.25 13.67
CA ILE A 260 -1.03 1.05 12.54
C ILE A 260 -1.62 0.40 11.27
N HIS A 261 -2.18 1.21 10.38
CA HIS A 261 -2.79 0.70 9.15
C HIS A 261 -2.63 1.69 7.99
N MET A 262 -2.54 1.16 6.77
CA MET A 262 -2.27 1.92 5.54
C MET A 262 -3.09 1.36 4.37
N THR A 263 -3.67 2.23 3.53
CA THR A 263 -4.41 1.81 2.32
C THR A 263 -3.48 1.36 1.18
N SER A 264 -2.26 1.91 1.10
CA SER A 264 -1.23 1.49 0.14
C SER A 264 -0.54 0.20 0.59
N HIS A 265 0.00 -0.56 -0.36
CA HIS A 265 0.84 -1.74 -0.14
C HIS A 265 2.31 -1.32 0.05
N PHE A 266 3.08 -2.06 0.86
CA PHE A 266 4.45 -1.66 1.20
C PHE A 266 5.48 -1.99 0.11
N TYR A 267 5.35 -3.15 -0.54
CA TYR A 267 6.26 -3.55 -1.62
C TYR A 267 5.91 -2.88 -2.96
N LEU A 268 4.61 -2.88 -3.27
CA LEU A 268 4.08 -2.38 -4.54
C LEU A 268 4.08 -0.85 -4.58
N GLN A 269 5.16 -0.27 -5.09
CA GLN A 269 5.31 1.18 -5.25
C GLN A 269 5.65 1.56 -6.71
N ARG A 270 4.65 2.07 -7.44
CA ARG A 270 4.86 2.71 -8.74
C ARG A 270 5.24 4.18 -8.57
N SER A 271 6.17 4.66 -9.40
CA SER A 271 6.49 6.08 -9.53
C SER A 271 5.81 6.67 -10.77
N ASP A 272 4.94 7.65 -10.56
CA ASP A 272 4.57 8.61 -11.61
C ASP A 272 5.56 9.80 -11.52
N THR A 273 6.33 10.07 -12.58
CA THR A 273 7.23 11.24 -12.66
C THR A 273 6.47 12.53 -13.00
N ARG A 274 5.55 12.92 -12.11
CA ARG A 274 4.63 14.07 -12.26
C ARG A 274 5.32 15.43 -12.27
N TYR A 275 6.50 15.51 -11.65
CA TYR A 275 7.27 16.75 -11.49
C TYR A 275 8.73 16.56 -11.93
N ASP A 276 9.34 17.61 -12.51
CA ASP A 276 10.74 17.61 -12.98
C ASP A 276 11.77 17.16 -11.91
N ARG A 277 11.44 17.30 -10.62
CA ARG A 277 12.24 16.77 -9.51
C ARG A 277 12.31 15.24 -9.52
N GLN A 278 11.19 14.56 -9.74
CA GLN A 278 11.10 13.08 -9.72
C GLN A 278 11.86 12.44 -10.89
N ALA A 279 11.97 13.15 -12.02
CA ALA A 279 12.73 12.72 -13.20
C ALA A 279 14.26 12.90 -13.07
N LYS A 280 14.77 13.44 -11.96
CA LYS A 280 16.21 13.44 -11.64
C LYS A 280 16.68 12.02 -11.31
N SER A 281 17.99 11.77 -11.25
CA SER A 281 18.51 10.44 -10.89
C SER A 281 18.38 10.13 -9.40
N GLY A 282 18.29 8.84 -9.05
CA GLY A 282 18.37 8.38 -7.65
C GLY A 282 19.69 8.78 -6.97
N ASN A 283 20.78 8.88 -7.73
CA ASN A 283 22.06 9.42 -7.25
C ASN A 283 21.95 10.90 -6.81
N TYR A 284 21.18 11.74 -7.52
CA TYR A 284 20.92 13.12 -7.09
C TYR A 284 20.09 13.14 -5.79
N TYR A 285 19.05 12.32 -5.68
CA TYR A 285 18.26 12.22 -4.45
C TYR A 285 19.13 11.94 -3.22
N VAL A 286 19.99 10.93 -3.32
CA VAL A 286 20.86 10.45 -2.23
C VAL A 286 21.97 11.46 -1.87
N LYS A 287 22.63 12.05 -2.88
CA LYS A 287 23.74 12.99 -2.68
C LYS A 287 23.26 14.40 -2.34
N ASP A 288 22.30 14.92 -3.09
CA ASP A 288 21.93 16.33 -3.08
C ASP A 288 20.71 16.67 -2.22
N GLU A 289 19.80 15.73 -1.95
CA GLU A 289 18.64 15.97 -1.08
C GLU A 289 18.81 15.30 0.30
N LEU A 290 18.97 13.97 0.34
CA LEU A 290 19.12 13.21 1.60
C LEU A 290 20.44 13.53 2.34
N LYS A 291 21.45 14.05 1.63
CA LYS A 291 22.81 14.35 2.12
C LYS A 291 23.52 13.14 2.75
N ILE A 292 23.52 12.03 2.03
CA ILE A 292 24.32 10.85 2.39
C ILE A 292 25.78 11.06 1.94
N ASP A 293 26.73 10.76 2.82
CA ASP A 293 28.15 10.68 2.48
C ASP A 293 28.42 9.39 1.70
N MET A 294 28.63 9.53 0.38
CA MET A 294 28.91 8.44 -0.54
C MET A 294 30.38 7.98 -0.51
N SER A 295 31.25 8.64 0.26
CA SER A 295 32.62 8.19 0.52
C SER A 295 32.73 7.23 1.70
N ALA A 296 31.66 7.09 2.50
CA ALA A 296 31.60 6.16 3.62
C ALA A 296 31.66 4.69 3.14
N PRO A 297 32.35 3.78 3.88
CA PRO A 297 32.47 2.38 3.47
C PRO A 297 31.13 1.65 3.25
N SER A 298 30.08 2.01 4.00
CA SER A 298 28.74 1.45 3.84
C SER A 298 28.06 1.85 2.52
N ALA A 299 28.43 3.00 1.93
CA ALA A 299 27.90 3.50 0.66
C ALA A 299 28.62 3.00 -0.59
N THR A 300 29.69 2.19 -0.46
CA THR A 300 30.60 1.78 -1.55
C THR A 300 29.92 1.20 -2.81
N LYS A 301 28.73 0.58 -2.68
CA LYS A 301 27.96 0.05 -3.82
C LYS A 301 26.82 0.96 -4.28
N LEU A 302 26.35 1.86 -3.42
CA LEU A 302 25.05 2.52 -3.56
C LEU A 302 24.95 3.34 -4.85
N GLU A 303 26.02 3.99 -5.31
CA GLU A 303 26.01 4.74 -6.58
C GLU A 303 25.70 3.85 -7.80
N LYS A 304 26.16 2.59 -7.80
CA LYS A 304 25.86 1.61 -8.84
C LYS A 304 24.46 1.01 -8.66
N ASP A 305 24.06 0.74 -7.43
CA ASP A 305 22.76 0.14 -7.15
C ASP A 305 21.61 1.14 -7.48
N LEU A 306 21.89 2.45 -7.45
CA LEU A 306 21.04 3.54 -7.95
C LEU A 306 21.12 3.79 -9.48
N GLU A 307 21.96 3.08 -10.23
CA GLU A 307 22.19 3.34 -11.66
C GLU A 307 20.91 3.07 -12.48
N GLY A 308 20.47 4.05 -13.27
CA GLY A 308 19.25 3.95 -14.08
C GLY A 308 17.93 4.17 -13.33
N LEU A 309 17.93 4.28 -11.99
CA LEU A 309 16.75 4.66 -11.22
C LEU A 309 16.57 6.19 -11.19
N ASN A 310 15.32 6.65 -11.18
CA ASN A 310 14.98 8.05 -10.95
C ASN A 310 14.70 8.38 -9.47
N LEU A 311 14.60 9.67 -9.15
CA LEU A 311 14.38 10.16 -7.80
C LEU A 311 13.03 9.70 -7.25
N GLY A 312 11.97 9.70 -8.07
CA GLY A 312 10.63 9.28 -7.65
C GLY A 312 10.59 7.82 -7.22
N GLU A 313 11.22 6.93 -8.00
CA GLU A 313 11.34 5.49 -7.69
C GLU A 313 12.02 5.27 -6.34
N VAL A 314 13.16 5.94 -6.11
CA VAL A 314 13.91 5.77 -4.85
C VAL A 314 13.19 6.45 -3.67
N GLU A 315 12.57 7.62 -3.86
CA GLU A 315 11.82 8.33 -2.81
C GLU A 315 10.56 7.58 -2.35
N ASN A 316 9.81 7.01 -3.28
CA ASN A 316 8.56 6.31 -2.96
C ASN A 316 8.85 5.02 -2.17
N CYS A 317 9.86 4.24 -2.56
CA CYS A 317 10.33 3.09 -1.77
C CYS A 317 10.96 3.54 -0.44
N TYR A 318 11.88 4.50 -0.45
CA TYR A 318 12.58 4.99 0.75
C TYR A 318 11.61 5.46 1.84
N SER A 319 10.58 6.23 1.47
CA SER A 319 9.65 6.80 2.43
C SER A 319 8.76 5.74 3.12
N ASN A 320 8.28 4.74 2.35
CA ASN A 320 7.56 3.59 2.91
C ASN A 320 8.44 2.78 3.87
N GLN A 321 9.66 2.46 3.45
CA GLN A 321 10.62 1.69 4.25
C GLN A 321 11.03 2.44 5.53
N GLN A 322 11.34 3.73 5.43
CA GLN A 322 11.70 4.58 6.59
C GLN A 322 10.54 4.66 7.61
N PHE A 323 9.28 4.67 7.15
CA PHE A 323 8.10 4.63 8.01
C PHE A 323 8.02 3.30 8.79
N ILE A 324 8.18 2.15 8.12
CA ILE A 324 8.24 0.84 8.79
C ILE A 324 9.39 0.77 9.80
N VAL A 325 10.60 1.18 9.40
CA VAL A 325 11.79 1.19 10.26
C VAL A 325 11.59 2.07 11.50
N ASN A 326 10.92 3.21 11.38
CA ASN A 326 10.60 4.03 12.55
C ASN A 326 9.60 3.34 13.51
N VAL A 327 8.62 2.59 13.00
CA VAL A 327 7.68 1.80 13.83
C VAL A 327 8.42 0.67 14.56
N ILE A 328 9.35 -0.01 13.87
CA ILE A 328 10.22 -1.05 14.46
C ILE A 328 11.08 -0.48 15.59
N ILE A 329 11.76 0.64 15.33
CA ILE A 329 12.64 1.29 16.31
C ILE A 329 11.86 1.77 17.54
N GLU A 330 10.72 2.44 17.37
CA GLU A 330 9.92 2.89 18.52
C GLU A 330 9.38 1.70 19.33
N ARG A 331 9.01 0.58 18.69
CA ARG A 331 8.68 -0.65 19.42
C ARG A 331 9.89 -1.15 20.22
N LYS A 332 11.05 -1.31 19.60
CA LYS A 332 12.27 -1.83 20.27
C LYS A 332 12.75 -0.89 21.39
N GLU A 333 12.55 0.43 21.26
CA GLU A 333 12.77 1.39 22.36
C GLU A 333 11.76 1.25 23.50
N THR A 334 10.47 0.99 23.20
CA THR A 334 9.46 0.72 24.26
C THR A 334 9.66 -0.63 24.94
N GLN A 335 10.35 -1.60 24.32
CA GLN A 335 10.74 -2.84 25.01
C GLN A 335 11.87 -2.65 26.04
N LYS A 336 12.67 -1.59 25.94
CA LYS A 336 13.84 -1.33 26.82
C LYS A 336 13.49 -0.49 28.06
N LYS A 337 12.19 -0.28 28.33
CA LYS A 337 11.62 0.50 29.43
C LYS A 337 10.77 -0.41 30.32
#